data_AF-A0A4Y2C8R6-F1
#
_entry.id   AF-A0A4Y2C8R6-F1
#
_cell.length_a   1.000
_cell.length_b   1.000
_cell.length_c   1.000
_cell.angle_alpha   90.00
_cell.angle_beta   90.00
_cell.angle_gamma   90.00
#
_symmetry.space_group_name_H-M   'P 1'
#
loop_
_entity.id
_entity.type
_entity.pdbx_description
1 polymer ?
#
loop_
_entity_poly.entity_id
_entity_poly.type
_entity_poly.pdbx_seq_one_letter_code
_entity_poly.pdbx_strand_id
1 'polypeptide(L)'
;MRYFTSVFLGHSEADKILAAFYSFVQKLKLSKLLQVSMDGPFVNWKIYELLQNDLKNQHHFQILCIGSCGLHILNNSFKHGEKATNWNINSILSSLYWLFKDAPVRREDLMKLSSSEKFPLKFCCHRWLENVPCAERAIEIWTDICEYVSKVDSGALLKVTCKLYCIIAQAAKDKLITVKLNFFLSVAKMLQQFLVLYQSYKPLVPFLAGDLPSGRNTATLRRTLQILDSVCRLFCYKVYHVLIK
;
A
#
# COMPACT_ATOMS: atom_id res chain seq x y z
N MET A 1 5.81 19.64 -6.66
CA MET A 1 4.88 19.31 -7.75
C MET A 1 4.02 20.52 -8.03
N ARG A 2 3.84 20.92 -9.29
CA ARG A 2 2.69 21.73 -9.67
C ARG A 2 1.64 20.78 -10.23
N TYR A 3 0.52 20.65 -9.54
CA TYR A 3 -0.61 19.90 -10.07
C TYR A 3 -1.13 20.62 -11.32
N PHE A 4 -1.28 19.89 -12.43
CA PHE A 4 -1.73 20.46 -13.68
C PHE A 4 -3.24 20.23 -13.86
N THR A 5 -3.68 18.97 -13.90
CA THR A 5 -5.10 18.61 -14.02
C THR A 5 -5.31 17.13 -13.68
N SER A 6 -6.58 16.70 -13.58
CA SER A 6 -7.01 15.30 -13.53
C SER A 6 -8.33 15.14 -14.28
N VAL A 7 -8.59 13.92 -14.76
CA VAL A 7 -9.81 13.59 -15.50
C VAL A 7 -10.35 12.24 -15.05
N PHE A 8 -11.66 12.12 -15.01
CA PHE A 8 -12.33 10.85 -14.82
C PHE A 8 -12.66 10.24 -16.18
N LEU A 9 -12.02 9.13 -16.53
CA LEU A 9 -12.17 8.47 -17.83
C LEU A 9 -13.05 7.21 -17.77
N GLY A 10 -13.55 6.82 -16.59
CA GLY A 10 -14.34 5.61 -16.42
C GLY A 10 -13.63 4.35 -16.93
N HIS A 11 -14.39 3.44 -17.56
CA HIS A 11 -13.82 2.30 -18.29
C HIS A 11 -13.30 2.77 -19.65
N SER A 12 -12.02 3.12 -19.68
CA SER A 12 -11.37 3.61 -20.89
C SER A 12 -10.30 2.65 -21.41
N GLU A 13 -10.26 2.56 -22.73
CA GLU A 13 -9.25 1.86 -23.51
C GLU A 13 -8.06 2.79 -23.78
N ALA A 14 -6.95 2.22 -24.25
CA ALA A 14 -5.71 2.95 -24.46
C ALA A 14 -5.87 4.18 -25.36
N ASP A 15 -6.62 4.07 -26.46
CA ASP A 15 -6.83 5.17 -27.42
C ASP A 15 -7.59 6.35 -26.81
N LYS A 16 -8.61 6.06 -25.98
CA LYS A 16 -9.38 7.09 -25.27
C LYS A 16 -8.52 7.84 -24.25
N ILE A 17 -7.65 7.11 -23.56
CA ILE A 17 -6.73 7.71 -22.58
C ILE A 17 -5.66 8.55 -23.31
N LEU A 18 -5.15 8.09 -24.46
CA LEU A 18 -4.21 8.86 -25.27
C LEU A 18 -4.85 10.15 -25.81
N ALA A 19 -6.08 10.08 -26.33
CA ALA A 19 -6.81 11.26 -26.79
C ALA A 19 -7.01 12.27 -25.64
N ALA A 20 -7.37 11.78 -24.45
CA ALA A 20 -7.47 12.60 -23.26
C ALA A 20 -6.12 13.23 -22.90
N PHE A 21 -5.02 12.46 -22.90
CA PHE A 21 -3.66 12.97 -22.66
C PHE A 21 -3.34 14.14 -23.59
N TYR A 22 -3.54 13.99 -24.90
CA TYR A 22 -3.31 15.05 -25.87
C TYR A 22 -4.15 16.30 -25.57
N SER A 23 -5.44 16.13 -25.29
CA SER A 23 -6.32 17.26 -24.96
C SER A 23 -5.81 18.10 -23.78
N PHE A 24 -5.15 17.48 -22.81
CA PHE A 24 -4.59 18.19 -21.65
C PHE A 24 -3.24 18.82 -21.94
N VAL A 25 -2.35 18.12 -22.65
CA VAL A 25 -1.01 18.64 -22.95
C VAL A 25 -1.00 19.65 -24.09
N GLN A 26 -2.13 19.94 -24.75
CA GLN A 26 -2.27 21.01 -25.74
C GLN A 26 -1.74 22.37 -25.25
N LYS A 27 -1.89 22.67 -23.95
CA LYS A 27 -1.39 23.92 -23.35
C LYS A 27 0.12 23.88 -23.04
N LEU A 28 0.77 22.74 -23.23
CA LEU A 28 2.18 22.50 -22.97
C LEU A 28 2.94 22.36 -24.30
N LYS A 29 4.23 22.70 -24.29
CA LYS A 29 5.09 22.44 -25.44
C LYS A 29 5.47 20.96 -25.45
N LEU A 30 4.79 20.18 -26.29
CA LEU A 30 5.02 18.73 -26.41
C LEU A 30 6.49 18.39 -26.71
N SER A 31 7.19 19.22 -27.48
CA SER A 31 8.62 19.09 -27.77
C SER A 31 9.54 19.17 -26.54
N LYS A 32 9.02 19.59 -25.37
CA LYS A 32 9.73 19.59 -24.09
C LYS A 32 9.35 18.41 -23.19
N LEU A 33 8.50 17.50 -23.68
CA LEU A 33 8.16 16.29 -22.96
C LEU A 33 9.39 15.38 -22.91
N LEU A 34 9.84 15.06 -21.70
CA LEU A 34 11.00 14.19 -21.48
C LEU A 34 10.58 12.73 -21.27
N GLN A 35 9.51 12.52 -20.50
CA GLN A 35 9.10 11.21 -20.01
C GLN A 35 7.65 11.25 -19.52
N VAL A 36 6.96 10.11 -19.61
CA VAL A 36 5.62 9.89 -19.02
C VAL A 36 5.71 8.74 -18.02
N SER A 37 5.38 9.02 -16.76
CA SER A 37 5.41 8.04 -15.67
C SER A 37 4.05 7.42 -15.45
N MET A 38 3.99 6.10 -15.41
CA MET A 38 2.76 5.31 -15.30
C MET A 38 2.97 4.09 -14.40
N ASP A 39 1.89 3.56 -13.84
CA ASP A 39 1.87 2.25 -13.19
C ASP A 39 1.87 1.10 -14.23
N GLY A 40 1.94 -0.14 -13.73
CA GLY A 40 2.18 -1.33 -14.56
C GLY A 40 1.03 -2.01 -15.32
N PRO A 41 -0.26 -1.61 -15.25
CA PRO A 41 -1.32 -2.24 -16.05
C PRO A 41 -1.04 -2.22 -17.56
N PHE A 42 -1.48 -3.25 -18.29
CA PHE A 42 -1.27 -3.38 -19.74
C PHE A 42 -1.82 -2.20 -20.55
N VAL A 43 -2.94 -1.62 -20.14
CA VAL A 43 -3.52 -0.45 -20.81
C VAL A 43 -2.55 0.75 -20.80
N ASN A 44 -1.78 0.94 -19.73
CA ASN A 44 -0.82 2.04 -19.60
C ASN A 44 0.43 1.81 -20.44
N TRP A 45 0.87 0.56 -20.54
CA TRP A 45 1.90 0.19 -21.51
C TRP A 45 1.45 0.41 -22.95
N LYS A 46 0.18 0.10 -23.25
CA LYS A 46 -0.38 0.33 -24.59
C LYS A 46 -0.44 1.82 -24.93
N ILE A 47 -0.85 2.67 -23.99
CA ILE A 47 -0.81 4.13 -24.14
C ILE A 47 0.62 4.60 -24.42
N TYR A 48 1.61 4.10 -23.67
CA TYR A 48 3.01 4.45 -23.90
C TYR A 48 3.46 4.11 -25.32
N GLU A 49 3.15 2.89 -25.78
CA GLU A 49 3.49 2.43 -27.14
C GLU A 49 2.87 3.33 -28.21
N LEU A 50 1.57 3.61 -28.09
CA LEU A 50 0.86 4.48 -29.03
C LEU A 50 1.42 5.91 -29.03
N LEU A 51 1.66 6.48 -27.85
CA LEU A 51 2.29 7.79 -27.69
C LEU A 51 3.69 7.81 -28.32
N GLN A 52 4.52 6.80 -28.05
CA GLN A 52 5.88 6.73 -28.57
C GLN A 52 5.91 6.65 -30.10
N ASN A 53 4.98 5.89 -30.70
CA ASN A 53 4.82 5.79 -32.14
C ASN A 53 4.38 7.12 -32.75
N ASP A 54 3.41 7.80 -32.12
CA ASP A 54 2.94 9.10 -32.57
C ASP A 54 4.04 10.17 -32.50
N LEU A 55 4.75 10.28 -31.38
CA LEU A 55 5.86 11.22 -31.20
C LEU A 55 6.97 10.99 -32.25
N LYS A 56 7.28 9.72 -32.56
CA LYS A 56 8.29 9.38 -33.56
C LYS A 56 7.84 9.76 -34.98
N ASN A 57 6.60 9.46 -35.32
CA ASN A 57 6.09 9.58 -36.69
C ASN A 57 5.62 11.00 -37.03
N GLN A 58 4.98 11.70 -36.09
CA GLN A 58 4.38 13.01 -36.32
C GLN A 58 5.24 14.17 -35.80
N HIS A 59 6.06 13.93 -34.77
CA HIS A 59 6.82 14.98 -34.09
C HIS A 59 8.34 14.83 -34.18
N HIS A 60 8.82 13.75 -34.79
CA HIS A 60 10.25 13.44 -35.00
C HIS A 60 11.10 13.42 -33.72
N PHE A 61 10.52 13.04 -32.58
CA PHE A 61 11.27 12.82 -31.34
C PHE A 61 10.74 11.65 -30.52
N GLN A 62 11.48 11.28 -29.48
CA GLN A 62 11.19 10.14 -28.62
C GLN A 62 11.34 10.53 -27.16
N ILE A 63 10.51 9.98 -26.29
CA ILE A 63 10.60 10.17 -24.83
C ILE A 63 11.27 8.99 -24.15
N LEU A 64 11.82 9.22 -22.96
CA LEU A 64 12.53 8.18 -22.19
C LEU A 64 11.56 7.15 -21.61
N CYS A 65 11.88 5.86 -21.80
CA CYS A 65 11.21 4.76 -21.12
C CYS A 65 11.99 4.39 -19.85
N ILE A 66 11.49 4.76 -18.68
CA ILE A 66 12.05 4.34 -17.39
C ILE A 66 11.30 3.16 -16.76
N GLY A 67 10.32 2.63 -17.50
CA GLY A 67 9.44 1.55 -17.07
C GLY A 67 8.28 1.99 -16.19
N SER A 68 7.57 1.01 -15.61
CA SER A 68 6.46 1.25 -14.69
C SER A 68 6.95 1.74 -13.33
N CYS A 69 6.08 2.44 -12.61
CA CYS A 69 6.34 2.98 -11.28
C CYS A 69 6.87 1.92 -10.28
N GLY A 70 8.13 2.06 -9.85
CA GLY A 70 8.77 1.17 -8.88
C GLY A 70 8.07 1.12 -7.50
N LEU A 71 7.38 2.19 -7.12
CA LEU A 71 6.60 2.22 -5.88
C LEU A 71 5.39 1.28 -5.91
N HIS A 72 4.76 1.12 -7.07
CA HIS A 72 3.66 0.15 -7.23
C HIS A 72 4.18 -1.28 -7.08
N ILE A 73 5.37 -1.57 -7.61
CA ILE A 73 6.03 -2.87 -7.42
C ILE A 73 6.24 -3.13 -5.93
N LEU A 74 6.82 -2.20 -5.19
CA LEU A 74 7.07 -2.38 -3.75
C LEU A 74 5.79 -2.57 -2.93
N ASN A 75 4.75 -1.79 -3.19
CA ASN A 75 3.46 -1.96 -2.52
C ASN A 75 2.84 -3.33 -2.83
N ASN A 76 2.93 -3.77 -4.07
CA ASN A 76 2.48 -5.10 -4.47
C ASN A 76 3.33 -6.20 -3.82
N SER A 77 4.66 -6.06 -3.77
CA SER A 77 5.55 -7.02 -3.11
C SER A 77 5.23 -7.16 -1.64
N PHE A 78 5.05 -6.04 -0.94
CA PHE A 78 4.68 -6.05 0.48
C PHE A 78 3.31 -6.71 0.71
N LYS A 79 2.31 -6.40 -0.12
CA LYS A 79 1.00 -7.06 -0.10
C LYS A 79 1.11 -8.58 -0.31
N HIS A 80 1.91 -9.04 -1.27
CA HIS A 80 2.08 -10.47 -1.52
C HIS A 80 2.87 -11.15 -0.38
N GLY A 81 3.88 -10.49 0.16
CA GLY A 81 4.63 -10.96 1.32
C GLY A 81 3.75 -11.12 2.56
N GLU A 82 2.91 -10.13 2.86
CA GLU A 82 1.95 -10.24 3.96
C GLU A 82 0.95 -11.37 3.72
N LYS A 83 0.38 -11.49 2.52
CA LYS A 83 -0.54 -12.59 2.18
C LYS A 83 0.09 -13.97 2.39
N ALA A 84 1.37 -14.14 2.07
CA ALA A 84 2.08 -15.42 2.24
C ALA A 84 2.16 -15.87 3.72
N THR A 85 2.01 -14.96 4.68
CA THR A 85 1.97 -15.32 6.11
C THR A 85 0.67 -15.99 6.54
N ASN A 86 -0.41 -15.84 5.77
CA ASN A 86 -1.78 -16.22 6.13
C ASN A 86 -2.29 -15.57 7.43
N TRP A 87 -1.67 -14.50 7.91
CA TRP A 87 -2.07 -13.82 9.15
C TRP A 87 -3.28 -12.89 8.97
N ASN A 88 -3.61 -12.51 7.73
CA ASN A 88 -4.75 -11.65 7.39
C ASN A 88 -4.73 -10.30 8.13
N ILE A 89 -3.55 -9.70 8.29
CA ILE A 89 -3.36 -8.43 9.01
C ILE A 89 -4.16 -7.32 8.35
N ASN A 90 -4.25 -7.31 7.02
CA ASN A 90 -5.07 -6.35 6.29
C ASN A 90 -6.55 -6.41 6.67
N SER A 91 -7.09 -7.61 6.89
CA SER A 91 -8.47 -7.84 7.29
C SER A 91 -8.70 -7.36 8.71
N ILE A 92 -7.75 -7.63 9.61
CA ILE A 92 -7.80 -7.20 11.02
C ILE A 92 -7.77 -5.66 11.10
N LEU A 93 -6.77 -5.01 10.49
CA LEU A 93 -6.62 -3.56 10.49
C LEU A 93 -7.82 -2.85 9.84
N SER A 94 -8.32 -3.38 8.73
CA SER A 94 -9.52 -2.83 8.09
C SER A 94 -10.76 -3.00 8.97
N SER A 95 -10.94 -4.18 9.58
CA SER A 95 -12.10 -4.46 10.42
C SER A 95 -12.13 -3.63 11.68
N LEU A 96 -10.97 -3.35 12.29
CA LEU A 96 -10.84 -2.46 13.43
C LEU A 96 -11.47 -1.09 13.12
N TYR A 97 -11.05 -0.46 12.02
CA TYR A 97 -11.58 0.84 11.64
C TYR A 97 -13.09 0.80 11.38
N TRP A 98 -13.54 -0.15 10.56
CA TRP A 98 -14.95 -0.22 10.16
C TRP A 98 -15.89 -0.67 11.29
N LEU A 99 -15.38 -1.37 12.31
CA LEU A 99 -16.17 -1.75 13.48
C LEU A 99 -16.62 -0.50 14.24
N PHE A 100 -15.74 0.49 14.42
CA PHE A 100 -16.03 1.70 15.19
C PHE A 100 -16.45 2.89 14.33
N LYS A 101 -16.21 2.84 13.02
CA LYS A 101 -16.67 3.88 12.10
C LYS A 101 -18.19 3.97 12.10
N ASP A 102 -18.69 5.20 12.21
CA ASP A 102 -20.12 5.55 12.19
C ASP A 102 -20.95 4.76 13.22
N ALA A 103 -20.33 4.37 14.34
CA ALA A 103 -20.92 3.55 15.38
C ALA A 103 -20.80 4.22 16.76
N PRO A 104 -21.61 5.24 17.07
CA PRO A 104 -21.45 6.08 18.25
C PRO A 104 -21.47 5.27 19.57
N VAL A 105 -22.39 4.31 19.70
CA VAL A 105 -22.49 3.46 20.90
C VAL A 105 -21.23 2.64 21.13
N ARG A 106 -20.71 1.97 20.09
CA ARG A 106 -19.47 1.19 20.21
C ARG A 106 -18.25 2.06 20.51
N ARG A 107 -18.25 3.30 20.02
CA ARG A 107 -17.19 4.26 20.31
C ARG A 107 -17.24 4.74 21.75
N GLU A 108 -18.43 5.03 22.26
CA GLU A 108 -18.65 5.38 23.66
C GLU A 108 -18.20 4.23 24.58
N ASP A 109 -18.60 3.00 24.27
CA ASP A 109 -18.20 1.81 25.01
C ASP A 109 -16.68 1.64 25.06
N LEU A 110 -16.00 1.80 23.91
CA LEU A 110 -14.54 1.74 23.86
C LEU A 110 -13.88 2.88 24.64
N MET A 111 -14.43 4.10 24.59
CA MET A 111 -13.89 5.25 25.34
C MET A 111 -14.00 5.07 26.85
N LYS A 112 -15.06 4.43 27.33
CA LYS A 112 -15.22 4.12 28.77
C LYS A 112 -14.19 3.10 29.27
N LEU A 113 -13.64 2.28 28.38
CA LEU A 113 -12.62 1.27 28.68
C LEU A 113 -11.21 1.79 28.44
N SER A 114 -11.02 2.62 27.42
CA SER A 114 -9.70 3.11 27.00
C SER A 114 -9.23 4.31 27.81
N SER A 115 -8.01 4.22 28.32
CA SER A 115 -7.32 5.38 28.93
C SER A 115 -6.75 6.37 27.89
N SER A 116 -6.66 5.96 26.62
CA SER A 116 -6.00 6.74 25.57
C SER A 116 -6.95 7.60 24.73
N GLU A 117 -8.26 7.31 24.78
CA GLU A 117 -9.31 7.90 23.91
C GLU A 117 -8.98 7.83 22.41
N LYS A 118 -8.09 6.91 21.99
CA LYS A 118 -7.66 6.76 20.60
C LYS A 118 -8.49 5.73 19.87
N PHE A 119 -8.79 6.03 18.61
CA PHE A 119 -9.52 5.14 17.71
C PHE A 119 -8.63 4.54 16.61
N PRO A 120 -9.01 3.40 16.03
CA PRO A 120 -8.29 2.83 14.89
C PRO A 120 -8.25 3.78 13.69
N LEU A 121 -7.18 3.71 12.90
CA LEU A 121 -7.04 4.46 11.66
C LEU A 121 -7.42 3.61 10.44
N LYS A 122 -7.88 4.28 9.37
CA LYS A 122 -8.31 3.62 8.14
C LYS A 122 -7.12 2.96 7.43
N PHE A 123 -7.25 1.67 7.15
CA PHE A 123 -6.32 0.93 6.30
C PHE A 123 -6.56 1.25 4.80
N CYS A 124 -5.48 1.53 4.06
CA CYS A 124 -5.48 1.74 2.61
C CYS A 124 -5.04 0.47 1.87
N CYS A 125 -5.97 -0.21 1.22
CA CYS A 125 -5.71 -1.49 0.53
C CYS A 125 -4.96 -1.38 -0.81
N HIS A 126 -4.77 -0.16 -1.32
CA HIS A 126 -4.03 0.10 -2.55
C HIS A 126 -2.62 0.64 -2.28
N ARG A 127 -2.38 1.23 -1.09
CA ARG A 127 -1.10 1.83 -0.70
C ARG A 127 -0.64 1.24 0.63
N TRP A 128 -0.17 0.00 0.56
CA TRP A 128 0.15 -0.80 1.73
C TRP A 128 1.23 -0.18 2.62
N LEU A 129 2.25 0.42 2.02
CA LEU A 129 3.36 1.05 2.75
C LEU A 129 2.97 2.36 3.46
N GLU A 130 1.85 2.97 3.10
CA GLU A 130 1.30 4.15 3.81
C GLU A 130 0.57 3.75 5.11
N ASN A 131 0.40 2.46 5.39
CA ASN A 131 -0.33 1.97 6.58
C ASN A 131 0.53 1.85 7.85
N VAL A 132 1.75 2.40 7.87
CA VAL A 132 2.58 2.43 9.09
C VAL A 132 1.81 3.05 10.28
N PRO A 133 1.20 4.25 10.15
CA PRO A 133 0.42 4.82 11.26
C PRO A 133 -0.79 3.97 11.66
N CYS A 134 -1.40 3.26 10.70
CA CYS A 134 -2.52 2.37 10.97
C CYS A 134 -2.11 1.18 11.84
N ALA A 135 -0.97 0.56 11.54
CA ALA A 135 -0.42 -0.53 12.34
C ALA A 135 0.06 -0.04 13.72
N GLU A 136 0.72 1.11 13.80
CA GLU A 136 1.13 1.71 15.09
C GLU A 136 -0.08 1.97 15.99
N ARG A 137 -1.12 2.59 15.45
CA ARG A 137 -2.36 2.83 16.19
C ARG A 137 -3.00 1.53 16.66
N ALA A 138 -3.04 0.51 15.81
CA ALA A 138 -3.62 -0.78 16.16
C ALA A 138 -2.86 -1.47 17.31
N ILE A 139 -1.53 -1.39 17.32
CA ILE A 139 -0.69 -1.93 18.41
C ILE A 139 -0.93 -1.13 19.69
N GLU A 140 -0.97 0.20 19.60
CA GLU A 140 -1.17 1.12 20.72
C GLU A 140 -2.48 0.83 21.48
N ILE A 141 -3.58 0.63 20.78
CA ILE A 141 -4.91 0.43 21.39
C ILE A 141 -5.26 -1.04 21.59
N TRP A 142 -4.36 -1.98 21.29
CA TRP A 142 -4.72 -3.40 21.21
C TRP A 142 -5.23 -3.96 22.53
N THR A 143 -4.68 -3.51 23.66
CA THR A 143 -5.14 -3.91 25.00
C THR A 143 -6.60 -3.51 25.24
N ASP A 144 -6.96 -2.27 24.89
CA ASP A 144 -8.33 -1.76 25.01
C ASP A 144 -9.30 -2.54 24.11
N ILE A 145 -8.84 -2.96 22.93
CA ILE A 145 -9.62 -3.81 22.02
C ILE A 145 -9.88 -5.20 22.63
N CYS A 146 -8.87 -5.82 23.25
CA CYS A 146 -9.03 -7.09 23.93
C CYS A 146 -10.04 -6.98 25.09
N GLU A 147 -9.98 -5.89 25.86
CA GLU A 147 -10.95 -5.63 26.94
C GLU A 147 -12.35 -5.43 26.38
N TYR A 148 -12.51 -4.61 25.34
CA TYR A 148 -13.79 -4.41 24.66
C TYR A 148 -14.41 -5.73 24.18
N VAL A 149 -13.62 -6.59 23.53
CA VAL A 149 -14.08 -7.92 23.09
C VAL A 149 -14.53 -8.76 24.29
N SER A 150 -13.74 -8.79 25.37
CA SER A 150 -14.07 -9.53 26.60
C SER A 150 -15.39 -9.07 27.23
N LYS A 151 -15.62 -7.76 27.29
CA LYS A 151 -16.87 -7.18 27.83
C LYS A 151 -18.08 -7.48 26.96
N VAL A 152 -17.93 -7.50 25.63
CA VAL A 152 -19.00 -7.92 24.72
C VAL A 152 -19.29 -9.42 24.85
N ASP A 153 -18.25 -10.27 24.90
CA ASP A 153 -18.39 -11.73 25.00
C ASP A 153 -18.98 -12.17 26.35
N SER A 154 -18.68 -11.45 27.44
CA SER A 154 -19.26 -11.69 28.78
C SER A 154 -20.68 -11.13 28.96
N GLY A 155 -21.20 -10.38 27.99
CA GLY A 155 -22.52 -9.74 28.06
C GLY A 155 -22.56 -8.45 28.90
N ALA A 156 -21.41 -7.93 29.33
CA ALA A 156 -21.33 -6.63 30.02
C ALA A 156 -21.57 -5.44 29.08
N LEU A 157 -21.36 -5.63 27.78
CA LEU A 157 -21.71 -4.68 26.72
C LEU A 157 -22.73 -5.29 25.74
N LEU A 158 -23.33 -4.44 24.91
CA LEU A 158 -24.26 -4.88 23.87
C LEU A 158 -23.60 -5.87 22.92
N LYS A 159 -24.33 -6.96 22.61
CA LYS A 159 -23.88 -8.00 21.70
C LYS A 159 -23.62 -7.44 20.30
N VAL A 160 -22.46 -7.75 19.74
CA VAL A 160 -22.09 -7.39 18.36
C VAL A 160 -21.95 -8.65 17.53
N THR A 161 -22.75 -8.80 16.47
CA THR A 161 -22.81 -10.04 15.65
C THR A 161 -22.28 -9.87 14.23
N CYS A 162 -21.73 -8.71 13.90
CA CYS A 162 -21.26 -8.45 12.54
C CYS A 162 -19.93 -9.15 12.23
N LYS A 163 -19.69 -9.44 10.95
CA LYS A 163 -18.45 -10.09 10.47
C LYS A 163 -17.17 -9.37 10.92
N LEU A 164 -17.21 -8.03 10.99
CA LEU A 164 -16.07 -7.23 11.44
C LEU A 164 -15.69 -7.57 12.88
N TYR A 165 -16.68 -7.67 13.77
CA TYR A 165 -16.46 -8.05 15.16
C TYR A 165 -15.91 -9.48 15.26
N CYS A 166 -16.44 -10.44 14.49
CA CYS A 166 -15.93 -11.82 14.50
C CYS A 166 -14.43 -11.89 14.15
N ILE A 167 -13.97 -11.10 13.17
CA ILE A 167 -12.55 -11.02 12.80
C ILE A 167 -11.72 -10.49 13.97
N ILE A 168 -12.18 -9.43 14.64
CA ILE A 168 -11.47 -8.83 15.77
C ILE A 168 -11.47 -9.76 16.99
N ALA A 169 -12.60 -10.40 17.30
CA ALA A 169 -12.71 -11.34 18.40
C ALA A 169 -11.81 -12.58 18.19
N GLN A 170 -11.70 -13.07 16.95
CA GLN A 170 -10.78 -14.15 16.62
C GLN A 170 -9.31 -13.70 16.77
N ALA A 171 -8.98 -12.49 16.31
CA ALA A 171 -7.64 -11.93 16.48
C ALA A 171 -7.28 -11.66 17.94
N ALA A 172 -8.23 -11.26 18.79
CA ALA A 172 -8.01 -11.04 20.21
C ALA A 172 -7.71 -12.35 20.98
N LYS A 173 -8.17 -13.50 20.47
CA LYS A 173 -7.83 -14.83 21.00
C LYS A 173 -6.43 -15.31 20.61
N ASP A 174 -5.83 -14.71 19.58
CA ASP A 174 -4.49 -15.06 19.12
C ASP A 174 -3.42 -14.40 20.01
N LYS A 175 -2.76 -15.22 20.83
CA LYS A 175 -1.69 -14.77 21.73
C LYS A 175 -0.50 -14.12 21.02
N LEU A 176 -0.34 -14.36 19.71
CA LEU A 176 0.76 -13.85 18.91
C LEU A 176 0.38 -12.62 18.08
N ILE A 177 -0.85 -12.10 18.18
CA ILE A 177 -1.32 -11.03 17.30
C ILE A 177 -0.47 -9.75 17.41
N THR A 178 -0.04 -9.36 18.61
CA THR A 178 0.82 -8.20 18.82
C THR A 178 2.19 -8.41 18.17
N VAL A 179 2.74 -9.63 18.24
CA VAL A 179 3.98 -10.00 17.54
C VAL A 179 3.81 -9.90 16.03
N LYS A 180 2.70 -10.41 15.48
CA LYS A 180 2.39 -10.34 14.05
C LYS A 180 2.22 -8.90 13.56
N LEU A 181 1.54 -8.06 14.33
CA LEU A 181 1.39 -6.63 14.05
C LEU A 181 2.73 -5.89 14.10
N ASN A 182 3.56 -6.16 15.11
CA ASN A 182 4.91 -5.59 15.20
C ASN A 182 5.81 -6.04 14.05
N PHE A 183 5.68 -7.29 13.63
CA PHE A 183 6.39 -7.81 12.47
C PHE A 183 5.99 -7.06 11.18
N PHE A 184 4.68 -6.96 10.92
CA PHE A 184 4.13 -6.16 9.81
C PHE A 184 4.66 -4.72 9.85
N LEU A 185 4.61 -4.08 11.02
CA LEU A 185 5.10 -2.73 11.23
C LEU A 185 6.60 -2.58 10.95
N SER A 186 7.41 -3.53 11.41
CA SER A 186 8.86 -3.53 11.22
C SER A 186 9.22 -3.57 9.74
N VAL A 187 8.60 -4.47 8.97
CA VAL A 187 8.83 -4.56 7.52
C VAL A 187 8.30 -3.31 6.81
N ALA A 188 7.14 -2.79 7.20
CA ALA A 188 6.57 -1.57 6.63
C ALA A 188 7.50 -0.36 6.85
N LYS A 189 8.03 -0.17 8.08
CA LYS A 189 8.98 0.92 8.41
C LYS A 189 10.28 0.83 7.62
N MET A 190 10.80 -0.38 7.40
CA MET A 190 12.00 -0.59 6.59
C MET A 190 11.80 -0.09 5.16
N LEU A 191 10.63 -0.37 4.57
CA LEU A 191 10.30 0.03 3.20
C LEU A 191 9.76 1.47 3.11
N GLN A 192 9.27 2.04 4.21
CA GLN A 192 8.74 3.41 4.26
C GLN A 192 9.83 4.45 3.97
N GLN A 193 11.07 4.22 4.42
CA GLN A 193 12.18 5.13 4.12
C GLN A 193 12.42 5.24 2.60
N PHE A 194 12.36 4.10 1.90
CA PHE A 194 12.42 4.06 0.45
C PHE A 194 11.24 4.81 -0.18
N LEU A 195 10.02 4.58 0.32
CA LEU A 195 8.82 5.27 -0.16
C LEU A 195 8.96 6.80 -0.06
N VAL A 196 9.37 7.31 1.11
CA VAL A 196 9.53 8.75 1.37
C VAL A 196 10.60 9.35 0.46
N LEU A 197 11.72 8.64 0.26
CA LEU A 197 12.79 9.07 -0.62
C LEU A 197 12.29 9.20 -2.06
N TYR A 198 11.68 8.14 -2.60
CA TYR A 198 11.28 8.05 -4.01
C TYR A 198 9.95 8.74 -4.35
N GLN A 199 9.18 9.18 -3.35
CA GLN A 199 8.04 10.09 -3.53
C GLN A 199 8.44 11.58 -3.46
N SER A 200 9.71 11.89 -3.20
CA SER A 200 10.18 13.27 -3.16
C SER A 200 10.23 13.90 -4.56
N TYR A 201 10.36 15.23 -4.61
CA TYR A 201 10.51 15.98 -5.87
C TYR A 201 11.92 15.94 -6.44
N LYS A 202 12.84 15.18 -5.83
CA LYS A 202 14.22 15.07 -6.29
C LYS A 202 14.29 14.14 -7.51
N PRO A 203 15.17 14.40 -8.49
CA PRO A 203 15.33 13.56 -9.68
C PRO A 203 16.07 12.26 -9.32
N LEU A 204 15.40 11.34 -8.63
CA LEU A 204 16.04 10.16 -8.03
C LEU A 204 16.08 8.92 -8.92
N VAL A 205 15.47 8.98 -10.11
CA VAL A 205 15.45 7.86 -11.06
C VAL A 205 16.86 7.29 -11.35
N PRO A 206 17.93 8.09 -11.51
CA PRO A 206 19.28 7.56 -11.70
C PRO A 206 19.81 6.72 -10.53
N PHE A 207 19.36 6.99 -9.30
CA PHE A 207 19.80 6.29 -8.09
C PHE A 207 18.97 5.03 -7.80
N LEU A 208 17.80 4.89 -8.44
CA LEU A 208 16.86 3.78 -8.21
C LEU A 208 17.53 2.41 -8.34
N ALA A 209 18.40 2.21 -9.32
CA ALA A 209 19.07 0.91 -9.50
C ALA A 209 20.05 0.57 -8.36
N GLY A 210 20.68 1.57 -7.74
CA GLY A 210 21.65 1.39 -6.66
C GLY A 210 21.03 1.35 -5.26
N ASP A 211 19.92 2.07 -5.06
CA ASP A 211 19.24 2.16 -3.76
C ASP A 211 18.25 1.01 -3.52
N LEU A 212 17.94 0.24 -4.54
CA LEU A 212 17.23 -1.02 -4.34
C LEU A 212 18.11 -1.94 -3.48
N PRO A 213 17.54 -2.56 -2.42
CA PRO A 213 18.28 -3.46 -1.54
C PRO A 213 19.10 -4.46 -2.38
N SER A 214 20.40 -4.49 -2.15
CA SER A 214 21.40 -5.12 -3.00
C SER A 214 21.22 -6.63 -3.19
N GLY A 215 20.34 -7.00 -4.13
CA GLY A 215 20.31 -8.29 -4.81
C GLY A 215 20.82 -8.12 -6.23
N ARG A 216 21.88 -8.86 -6.60
CA ARG A 216 22.69 -8.70 -7.82
C ARG A 216 21.90 -8.61 -9.13
N ASN A 217 22.25 -7.61 -9.95
CA ASN A 217 22.19 -7.50 -11.43
C ASN A 217 21.28 -8.46 -12.23
N THR A 218 20.29 -7.88 -12.94
CA THR A 218 20.04 -7.96 -14.42
C THR A 218 18.57 -7.65 -14.73
N ALA A 219 18.31 -7.03 -15.89
CA ALA A 219 17.04 -6.86 -16.64
C ALA A 219 15.70 -6.60 -15.91
N THR A 220 14.94 -5.66 -16.44
CA THR A 220 13.71 -5.03 -15.93
C THR A 220 12.61 -5.97 -15.39
N LEU A 221 12.57 -7.26 -15.77
CA LEU A 221 11.68 -8.28 -15.18
C LEU A 221 12.22 -8.96 -13.91
N ARG A 222 13.54 -9.14 -13.78
CA ARG A 222 14.18 -9.73 -12.59
C ARG A 222 14.17 -8.77 -11.40
N ARG A 223 14.07 -7.47 -11.62
CA ARG A 223 13.96 -6.45 -10.54
C ARG A 223 12.67 -6.62 -9.72
N THR A 224 11.54 -6.87 -10.39
CA THR A 224 10.27 -7.15 -9.70
C THR A 224 10.35 -8.46 -8.91
N LEU A 225 10.92 -9.52 -9.52
CA LEU A 225 11.09 -10.82 -8.88
C LEU A 225 12.08 -10.82 -7.71
N GLN A 226 13.20 -10.09 -7.76
CA GLN A 226 14.17 -10.01 -6.66
C GLN A 226 13.68 -9.15 -5.49
N ILE A 227 12.93 -8.08 -5.75
CA ILE A 227 12.28 -7.29 -4.69
C ILE A 227 11.13 -8.09 -4.09
N LEU A 228 10.32 -8.75 -4.92
CA LEU A 228 9.31 -9.72 -4.45
C LEU A 228 9.96 -10.79 -3.61
N ASP A 229 11.01 -11.45 -4.11
CA ASP A 229 11.73 -12.52 -3.42
C ASP A 229 12.40 -12.01 -2.13
N SER A 230 13.00 -10.82 -2.12
CA SER A 230 13.62 -10.25 -0.90
C SER A 230 12.58 -9.86 0.15
N VAL A 231 11.44 -9.27 -0.27
CA VAL A 231 10.34 -8.92 0.63
C VAL A 231 9.62 -10.19 1.10
N CYS A 232 9.34 -11.14 0.21
CA CYS A 232 8.80 -12.46 0.55
C CYS A 232 9.76 -13.22 1.47
N ARG A 233 11.09 -13.15 1.27
CA ARG A 233 12.10 -13.69 2.18
C ARG A 233 12.11 -12.97 3.51
N LEU A 234 11.90 -11.65 3.56
CA LEU A 234 11.72 -10.94 4.84
C LEU A 234 10.54 -11.52 5.61
N PHE A 235 9.39 -11.71 4.95
CA PHE A 235 8.21 -12.35 5.52
C PHE A 235 8.41 -13.85 5.83
N CYS A 236 9.22 -14.59 5.07
CA CYS A 236 9.46 -16.01 5.33
C CYS A 236 10.56 -16.22 6.38
N TYR A 237 11.79 -15.72 6.18
CA TYR A 237 12.94 -16.00 7.04
C TYR A 237 12.83 -15.40 8.45
N LYS A 238 12.26 -14.19 8.62
CA LYS A 238 12.13 -13.61 9.97
C LYS A 238 10.97 -14.19 10.77
N VAL A 239 9.93 -14.71 10.13
CA VAL A 239 8.85 -15.42 10.83
C VAL A 239 9.37 -16.69 11.50
N TYR A 240 10.26 -17.43 10.83
CA TYR A 240 10.90 -18.62 11.40
C TYR A 240 11.82 -18.29 12.59
N HIS A 241 12.57 -17.18 12.56
CA HIS A 241 13.50 -16.85 13.65
C HIS A 241 12.83 -16.25 14.89
N VAL A 242 11.67 -15.58 14.75
CA VAL A 242 10.94 -14.99 15.89
C VAL A 242 10.06 -16.02 16.61
N LEU A 243 9.67 -17.11 15.95
CA LEU A 243 8.80 -18.16 16.52
C LEU A 243 9.57 -19.36 17.12
N ILE A 244 10.91 -19.42 16.99
CA ILE A 244 11.76 -20.53 17.46
C ILE A 244 12.71 -20.09 18.61
N LYS A 245 12.45 -18.93 19.24
CA LYS A 245 13.08 -18.53 20.51
C LYS A 245 12.01 -18.23 21.54
#